data_AF-A0A524JXD0-F1
#
_entry.id   AF-A0A524JXD0-F1
#
_cell.length_a   1.000
_cell.length_b   1.000
_cell.length_c   1.000
_cell.angle_alpha   90.00
_cell.angle_beta   90.00
_cell.angle_gamma   90.00
#
_symmetry.space_group_name_H-M   'P 1'
#
loop_
_entity.id
_entity.type
_entity.pdbx_description
1 polymer ?
#
loop_
_entity_poly.entity_id
_entity_poly.type
_entity_poly.pdbx_seq_one_letter_code
_entity_poly.pdbx_strand_id
1 'polypeptide(L)' 'MKYQLTTHYKKILADTITPVSVYLKIRDRFPNSILLESSDYHANDNSFSYI' A
#
# COMPACT_ATOMS: atom_id res chain seq x y z
N MET A 1 -11.54 24.10 -9.30
CA MET A 1 -11.74 24.00 -7.83
C MET A 1 -10.46 23.46 -7.21
N LYS A 2 -9.99 24.05 -6.11
CA LYS A 2 -8.83 23.55 -5.36
C LYS A 2 -9.37 22.77 -4.17
N TYR A 3 -9.20 21.45 -4.17
CA TYR A 3 -9.61 20.60 -3.05
C TYR A 3 -8.55 20.67 -1.96
N GLN A 4 -8.96 20.90 -0.71
CA GLN A 4 -8.08 20.74 0.45
C GLN A 4 -8.14 19.27 0.89
N LEU A 5 -7.04 18.55 0.70
CA LEU A 5 -6.90 17.18 1.19
C LEU A 5 -6.35 17.20 2.62
N THR A 6 -7.09 16.65 3.56
CA THR A 6 -6.59 16.38 4.91
C THR A 6 -6.26 14.89 5.01
N THR A 7 -5.04 14.55 5.41
CA THR A 7 -4.61 13.16 5.56
C THR A 7 -4.19 12.86 6.99
N HIS A 8 -4.41 11.62 7.41
CA HIS A 8 -3.90 11.10 8.67
C HIS A 8 -2.86 10.03 8.37
N TYR A 9 -1.69 10.11 9.00
CA TYR A 9 -0.57 9.21 8.74
C TYR A 9 -0.01 8.63 10.03
N LYS A 10 0.35 7.34 9.99
CA LYS A 10 1.08 6.66 11.05
C LYS A 10 2.08 5.68 10.44
N LYS A 11 3.33 5.74 10.91
CA LYS A 11 4.36 4.74 10.59
C LYS A 11 4.38 3.65 11.65
N ILE A 12 4.45 2.40 11.23
CA ILE A 12 4.53 1.23 12.10
C ILE A 12 5.62 0.28 11.60
N LEU A 13 6.12 -0.58 12.49
CA LEU A 13 6.98 -1.70 12.11
C LEU A 13 6.14 -2.77 11.42
N ALA A 14 6.70 -3.37 10.37
CA ALA A 14 5.98 -4.28 9.48
C ALA A 14 6.87 -5.43 8.99
N ASP A 15 7.92 -5.78 9.74
CA ASP A 15 8.97 -6.74 9.32
C ASP A 15 8.43 -8.15 9.00
N THR A 16 7.23 -8.48 9.51
CA THR A 16 6.55 -9.76 9.29
C THR A 16 5.35 -9.66 8.35
N ILE A 17 5.10 -8.48 7.76
CA ILE A 17 3.92 -8.18 6.96
C ILE A 17 4.34 -8.05 5.49
N THR A 18 3.70 -8.82 4.61
CA THR A 18 3.90 -8.68 3.16
C THR A 18 2.75 -7.87 2.55
N PRO A 19 3.01 -7.07 1.50
CA PRO A 19 1.94 -6.32 0.82
C PRO A 19 0.78 -7.20 0.35
N VAL A 20 1.06 -8.36 -0.25
CA VAL A 20 0.03 -9.33 -0.66
C VAL A 20 -0.84 -9.78 0.53
N SER A 21 -0.23 -10.06 1.68
CA SER A 21 -0.98 -10.47 2.87
C SER A 21 -1.93 -9.38 3.40
N VAL A 22 -1.54 -8.10 3.27
CA VAL A 22 -2.37 -6.95 3.65
C VAL A 22 -3.50 -6.78 2.64
N TYR A 23 -3.20 -6.86 1.35
CA TYR A 23 -4.19 -6.72 0.29
C TYR A 23 -5.32 -7.75 0.44
N LEU A 24 -5.00 -9.02 0.67
CA LEU A 24 -6.02 -10.05 0.88
C LEU A 24 -6.96 -9.70 2.04
N LYS A 25 -6.41 -9.23 3.17
CA LYS A 25 -7.21 -8.79 4.34
C LYS A 25 -8.11 -7.59 4.04
N ILE A 26 -7.64 -6.64 3.23
CA ILE A 26 -8.41 -5.45 2.83
C ILE A 26 -9.50 -5.84 1.83
N ARG A 27 -9.16 -6.62 0.80
CA ARG A 27 -10.09 -7.12 -0.23
C ARG A 27 -11.27 -7.86 0.38
N ASP A 28 -11.01 -8.68 1.39
CA ASP A 28 -12.05 -9.47 2.05
C ASP A 28 -13.04 -8.59 2.87
N ARG A 29 -12.69 -7.33 3.14
CA ARG A 29 -13.54 -6.36 3.88
C ARG A 29 -14.08 -5.22 3.02
N PHE A 30 -13.34 -4.82 1.99
CA PHE A 30 -13.63 -3.64 1.18
C PHE A 30 -13.61 -4.03 -0.31
N PRO A 31 -14.78 -4.05 -0.97
CA PRO A 31 -14.83 -4.38 -2.40
C PRO A 31 -14.12 -3.29 -3.22
N ASN A 32 -13.62 -3.66 -4.40
CA ASN A 32 -12.88 -2.77 -5.32
C ASN A 32 -11.54 -2.25 -4.77
N SER A 33 -10.96 -2.92 -3.77
CA SER A 33 -9.56 -2.72 -3.38
C SER A 33 -8.61 -3.03 -4.54
N ILE A 34 -7.49 -2.32 -4.65
CA ILE A 34 -6.49 -2.51 -5.70
C ILE A 34 -5.12 -2.65 -5.04
N LEU A 35 -4.31 -3.59 -5.50
CA LEU A 35 -2.90 -3.69 -5.13
C LEU A 35 -2.05 -3.18 -6.31
N LEU A 36 -1.16 -2.24 -6.04
CA LEU A 36 -0.20 -1.69 -6.99
C LEU A 36 1.22 -1.94 -6.47
N GLU A 37 1.98 -2.78 -7.18
CA GLU A 37 3.36 -3.12 -6.81
C GLU A 37 4.33 -2.75 -7.92
N SER A 38 5.50 -2.24 -7.53
CA SER A 38 6.60 -2.06 -8.47
C SER A 38 7.18 -3.42 -8.86
N SER A 39 7.34 -3.66 -10.16
CA SER A 39 8.01 -4.85 -10.72
C SER A 39 9.51 -4.64 -10.95
N ASP A 40 10.05 -3.47 -10.59
CA ASP A 40 11.39 -3.07 -11.00
C ASP A 40 12.47 -3.75 -10.14
N TYR A 41 12.98 -4.87 -10.65
CA TYR A 41 14.00 -5.70 -10.00
C TYR A 41 15.37 -5.01 -9.90
N HIS A 42 15.52 -3.81 -10.47
CA HIS A 42 16.77 -3.03 -10.50
C HIS A 42 16.73 -1.78 -9.60
N ALA A 43 15.65 -1.55 -8.85
CA ALA A 43 15.47 -0.36 -8.01
C ALA A 43 15.41 -0.73 -6.52
N ASN A 44 16.57 -1.08 -5.93
CA ASN A 44 16.69 -1.45 -4.51
C ASN A 44 16.29 -0.34 -3.51
N ASP A 45 16.07 0.90 -3.95
CA ASP A 45 15.80 2.04 -3.06
C ASP A 45 14.33 2.52 -3.05
N ASN A 46 13.48 2.08 -3.99
CA ASN A 46 12.12 2.65 -4.17
C ASN A 46 11.02 1.60 -4.43
N SER A 47 11.18 0.38 -3.91
CA SER A 47 10.18 -0.69 -3.99
C SER A 47 9.04 -0.46 -2.99
N PHE A 48 8.04 0.32 -3.38
CA PHE A 48 6.81 0.51 -2.62
C PHE A 48 5.65 -0.29 -3.21
N SER A 49 4.84 -0.85 -2.32
CA SER A 49 3.50 -1.36 -2.66
C SER A 49 2.44 -0.42 -2.09
N TYR A 50 1.43 -0.13 -2.90
CA TYR A 50 0.25 0.64 -2.50
C TYR A 50 -0.98 -0.28 -2.53
N ILE A 51 -1.82 -0.15 -1.50
CA ILE A 51 -3.05 -0.92 -1.30
C ILE A 51 -4.17 0.06 -1.04
#